data_AF-J4WFC4-F1
#
_entry.id   AF-J4WFC4-F1
#
_cell.length_a   1.000
_cell.length_b   1.000
_cell.length_c   1.000
_cell.angle_alpha   90.00
_cell.angle_beta   90.00
_cell.angle_gamma   90.00
#
_symmetry.space_group_name_H-M   'P 1'
#
loop_
_entity.id
_entity.type
_entity.pdbx_description
1 polymer ?
#
loop_
_entity_poly.entity_id
_entity_poly.type
_entity_poly.pdbx_seq_one_letter_code
_entity_poly.pdbx_strand_id
1 'polypeptide(L)'
;MPDNTISDQYWRLPPISRTLATWMFLSSVGLYFGFVPSQWLGWHSSYILRFPPQIWRLATGFLITGPQLGLLFDTYFFYKAASDMETGHPRMRRKEDFIWYLICVCSFIAIIDYFVAIMPFFALTRGLIVALTYTATQQQQGLQVNYMFVPLPAPLMPYAMIGISLLFPGGIQDFFLGLYGLVAAHMWEFLTRIYPQLGGGPNILQTPEFMTRLVRAVEGRIQAVSHSGVTGASGNMPSGSSTGVSSGPLPDAWRTRGAGRRLG
;
A
#
# COMPACT_ATOMS: atom_id res chain seq x y z
N MET A 1 -29.85 12.80 -12.17
CA MET A 1 -28.64 12.40 -12.93
C MET A 1 -27.74 11.72 -11.91
N PRO A 2 -27.18 10.52 -12.16
CA PRO A 2 -26.22 9.97 -11.21
C PRO A 2 -25.03 10.94 -11.17
N ASP A 3 -24.75 11.49 -10.00
CA ASP A 3 -23.62 12.37 -9.75
C ASP A 3 -22.33 11.59 -10.03
N ASN A 4 -21.86 11.69 -11.28
CA ASN A 4 -20.58 11.15 -11.74
C ASN A 4 -19.52 12.23 -11.58
N THR A 5 -19.39 12.78 -10.37
CA THR A 5 -18.33 13.76 -10.12
C THR A 5 -16.98 13.05 -10.18
N ILE A 6 -15.94 13.73 -10.66
CA ILE A 6 -14.57 13.19 -10.72
C ILE A 6 -14.11 12.75 -9.31
N SER A 7 -14.55 13.47 -8.27
CA SER A 7 -14.35 13.07 -6.87
C SER A 7 -14.92 11.70 -6.57
N ASP A 8 -16.16 11.39 -6.97
CA ASP A 8 -16.77 10.09 -6.70
C ASP A 8 -16.04 8.95 -7.40
N GLN A 9 -15.55 9.19 -8.62
CA GLN A 9 -14.74 8.22 -9.35
C GLN A 9 -13.39 7.97 -8.65
N TYR A 10 -12.73 9.04 -8.17
CA TYR A 10 -11.48 8.93 -7.42
C TYR A 10 -11.66 8.17 -6.10
N TRP A 11 -12.75 8.43 -5.38
CA TRP A 11 -13.01 7.76 -4.10
C TRP A 11 -13.36 6.27 -4.22
N ARG A 12 -13.82 5.82 -5.41
CA ARG A 12 -14.07 4.40 -5.73
C ARG A 12 -12.81 3.60 -6.01
N LEU A 13 -11.69 4.25 -6.33
CA LEU A 13 -10.42 3.56 -6.60
C LEU A 13 -9.88 2.90 -5.32
N PRO A 14 -9.09 1.81 -5.45
CA PRO A 14 -8.50 1.12 -4.30
C PRO A 14 -7.66 2.08 -3.44
N PRO A 15 -7.90 2.14 -2.11
CA PRO A 15 -7.39 3.22 -1.27
C PRO A 15 -5.86 3.29 -1.20
N ILE A 16 -5.15 2.16 -1.10
CA ILE A 16 -3.69 2.15 -0.95
C ILE A 16 -3.04 2.53 -2.28
N SER A 17 -3.45 1.89 -3.37
CA SER A 17 -2.95 2.12 -4.73
C SER A 17 -3.16 3.57 -5.15
N ARG A 18 -4.36 4.11 -4.88
CA ARG A 18 -4.70 5.51 -5.16
C ARG A 18 -3.83 6.48 -4.37
N THR A 19 -3.69 6.28 -3.06
CA THR A 19 -2.92 7.22 -2.21
C THR A 19 -1.44 7.21 -2.57
N LEU A 20 -0.85 6.04 -2.81
CA LEU A 20 0.54 5.93 -3.25
C LEU A 20 0.77 6.54 -4.64
N ALA A 21 -0.13 6.29 -5.61
CA ALA A 21 -0.03 6.88 -6.95
C ALA A 21 -0.19 8.41 -6.91
N THR A 22 -1.10 8.92 -6.08
CA THR A 22 -1.28 10.36 -5.88
C THR A 22 -0.03 10.97 -5.26
N TRP A 23 0.55 10.33 -4.24
CA TRP A 23 1.79 10.80 -3.63
C TRP A 23 2.95 10.79 -4.61
N MET A 24 3.11 9.70 -5.37
CA MET A 24 4.14 9.57 -6.42
C MET A 24 4.03 10.66 -7.48
N PHE A 25 2.81 10.98 -7.92
CA PHE A 25 2.57 12.06 -8.86
C PHE A 25 2.96 13.42 -8.27
N LEU A 26 2.47 13.71 -7.06
CA LEU A 26 2.71 14.98 -6.38
C LEU A 26 4.18 15.22 -6.03
N SER A 27 4.89 14.20 -5.54
CA SER A 27 6.33 14.28 -5.25
C SER A 27 7.14 14.54 -6.52
N SER A 28 6.77 13.89 -7.63
CA SER A 28 7.46 14.05 -8.90
C SER A 28 7.19 15.42 -9.53
N VAL A 29 5.95 15.91 -9.46
CA VAL A 29 5.62 17.30 -9.82
C VAL A 29 6.40 18.29 -8.94
N GLY A 30 6.40 18.09 -7.63
CA GLY A 30 7.16 18.92 -6.68
C GLY A 30 8.65 19.01 -7.03
N LEU A 31 9.23 17.88 -7.42
CA LEU A 31 10.62 17.78 -7.85
C LEU A 31 10.89 18.50 -9.18
N TYR A 32 10.10 18.23 -10.22
CA TYR A 32 10.36 18.77 -11.57
C TYR A 32 10.04 20.25 -11.72
N PHE A 33 9.08 20.76 -10.98
CA PHE A 33 8.77 22.20 -10.93
C PHE A 33 9.70 22.97 -9.98
N GLY A 34 10.63 22.30 -9.30
CA GLY A 34 11.63 22.93 -8.43
C GLY A 34 11.11 23.36 -7.06
N PHE A 35 9.91 22.93 -6.67
CA PHE A 35 9.38 23.19 -5.32
C PHE A 35 10.15 22.43 -4.24
N VAL A 36 10.70 21.25 -4.58
CA VAL A 36 11.49 20.42 -3.67
C VAL A 36 12.84 20.10 -4.29
N PRO A 37 13.97 20.34 -3.58
CA PRO A 37 15.28 20.05 -4.12
C PRO A 37 15.50 18.54 -4.30
N SER A 38 16.05 18.14 -5.45
CA SER A 38 16.32 16.74 -5.81
C SER A 38 17.16 16.00 -4.79
N GLN A 39 18.09 16.71 -4.17
CA GLN A 39 18.96 16.17 -3.15
C GLN A 39 18.20 15.67 -1.91
N TRP A 40 16.95 16.09 -1.63
CA TRP A 40 16.19 15.63 -0.45
C TRP A 40 15.37 14.36 -0.72
N LEU A 41 14.86 14.22 -1.94
CA LEU A 41 13.92 13.16 -2.32
C LEU A 41 14.60 11.94 -2.94
N GLY A 42 15.70 12.16 -3.66
CA GLY A 42 16.39 11.13 -4.43
C GLY A 42 16.84 9.92 -3.61
N TRP A 43 16.87 8.76 -4.25
CA TRP A 43 17.50 7.58 -3.68
C TRP A 43 19.02 7.78 -3.63
N HIS A 44 19.59 7.59 -2.45
CA HIS A 44 21.03 7.47 -2.27
C HIS A 44 21.34 6.54 -1.10
N SER A 45 21.89 5.37 -1.41
CA SER A 45 22.15 4.32 -0.44
C SER A 45 23.14 4.73 0.66
N SER A 46 24.11 5.60 0.35
CA SER A 46 25.14 6.09 1.28
C SER A 46 24.62 7.05 2.37
N TYR A 47 23.47 7.70 2.17
CA TYR A 47 22.90 8.64 3.15
C TYR A 47 21.95 8.00 4.15
N ILE A 48 21.62 6.71 3.98
CA ILE A 48 20.69 6.00 4.86
C ILE A 48 21.31 5.79 6.24
N LEU A 49 22.59 5.39 6.29
CA LEU A 49 23.34 5.10 7.52
C LEU A 49 24.22 6.27 7.99
N ARG A 50 24.29 7.36 7.21
CA ARG A 50 25.03 8.57 7.59
C ARG A 50 24.28 9.30 8.70
N PHE A 51 24.98 9.79 9.72
CA PHE A 51 24.37 10.60 10.77
C PHE A 51 24.22 12.06 10.33
N PRO A 52 23.02 12.69 10.40
CA PRO A 52 21.73 12.12 10.81
C PRO A 52 21.08 11.22 9.73
N PRO A 53 20.47 10.07 10.12
CA PRO A 53 19.98 9.05 9.18
C PRO A 53 18.77 9.55 8.39
N GLN A 54 18.85 9.44 7.07
CA GLN A 54 17.82 9.97 6.14
C GLN A 54 16.84 8.87 5.71
N ILE A 55 16.12 8.32 6.69
CA ILE A 55 15.28 7.11 6.54
C ILE A 55 14.11 7.31 5.57
N TRP A 56 13.62 8.55 5.42
CA TRP A 56 12.52 8.86 4.48
C TRP A 56 12.86 8.50 3.02
N ARG A 57 14.14 8.43 2.66
CA ARG A 57 14.59 8.02 1.31
C ARG A 57 14.17 6.61 0.94
N LEU A 58 13.96 5.74 1.93
CA LEU A 58 13.40 4.39 1.74
C LEU A 58 11.98 4.41 1.18
N ALA A 59 11.22 5.48 1.42
CA ALA A 59 9.90 5.65 0.84
C ALA A 59 9.96 6.56 -0.39
N THR A 60 10.62 7.72 -0.30
CA THR A 60 10.60 8.71 -1.39
C THR A 60 11.33 8.22 -2.63
N GLY A 61 12.40 7.42 -2.50
CA GLY A 61 13.15 6.88 -3.64
C GLY A 61 12.32 5.98 -4.57
N PHE A 62 11.23 5.39 -4.07
CA PHE A 62 10.30 4.55 -4.84
C PHE A 62 9.07 5.30 -5.34
N LEU A 63 8.87 6.54 -4.91
CA LEU A 63 7.72 7.36 -5.23
C LEU A 63 8.14 8.59 -6.04
N ILE A 64 9.13 8.42 -6.93
CA ILE A 64 9.61 9.46 -7.86
C ILE A 64 9.65 8.87 -9.26
N THR A 65 8.91 9.44 -10.19
CA THR A 65 8.83 8.96 -11.57
C THR A 65 10.05 9.37 -12.41
N GLY A 66 10.09 8.97 -13.67
CA GLY A 66 10.89 9.63 -14.70
C GLY A 66 10.30 10.99 -15.12
N PRO A 67 11.09 11.84 -15.80
CA PRO A 67 10.64 13.17 -16.24
C PRO A 67 9.68 13.10 -17.43
N GLN A 68 9.03 14.22 -17.74
CA GLN A 68 8.18 14.40 -18.94
C GLN A 68 7.05 13.36 -19.03
N LEU A 69 7.07 12.49 -20.05
CA LEU A 69 6.08 11.43 -20.23
C LEU A 69 6.22 10.31 -19.20
N GLY A 70 7.42 10.12 -18.62
CA GLY A 70 7.65 9.18 -17.52
C GLY A 70 6.77 9.48 -16.31
N LEU A 71 6.46 10.75 -16.07
CA LEU A 71 5.56 11.17 -14.99
C LEU A 71 4.18 10.53 -15.11
N LEU A 72 3.61 10.53 -16.31
CA LEU A 72 2.29 9.95 -16.56
C LEU A 72 2.35 8.43 -16.66
N PHE A 73 3.31 7.90 -17.43
CA PHE A 73 3.40 6.47 -17.67
C PHE A 73 3.81 5.69 -16.44
N ASP A 74 4.83 6.13 -15.69
CA ASP A 74 5.27 5.43 -14.49
C ASP A 74 4.17 5.47 -13.42
N THR A 75 3.50 6.62 -13.22
CA THR A 75 2.37 6.73 -12.29
C THR A 75 1.22 5.81 -12.69
N TYR A 76 0.87 5.77 -13.98
CA TYR A 76 -0.19 4.90 -14.50
C TYR A 76 0.15 3.42 -14.33
N PHE A 77 1.34 2.99 -14.74
CA PHE A 77 1.77 1.60 -14.62
C PHE A 77 1.88 1.17 -13.17
N PHE A 78 2.40 2.04 -12.30
CA PHE A 78 2.40 1.82 -10.85
C PHE A 78 0.98 1.63 -10.31
N TYR A 79 0.07 2.58 -10.59
CA TYR A 79 -1.31 2.51 -10.12
C TYR A 79 -2.00 1.23 -10.61
N LYS A 80 -1.85 0.90 -11.89
CA LYS A 80 -2.44 -0.30 -12.50
C LYS A 80 -1.93 -1.56 -11.82
N ALA A 81 -0.61 -1.70 -11.66
CA ALA A 81 -0.01 -2.88 -11.01
C ALA A 81 -0.40 -2.97 -9.53
N ALA A 82 -0.38 -1.86 -8.78
CA ALA A 82 -0.79 -1.82 -7.38
C ALA A 82 -2.28 -2.15 -7.21
N SER A 83 -3.15 -1.59 -8.06
CA SER A 83 -4.58 -1.84 -8.06
C SER A 83 -4.90 -3.31 -8.33
N ASP A 84 -4.22 -3.92 -9.32
CA ASP A 84 -4.36 -5.35 -9.62
C ASP A 84 -4.00 -6.22 -8.40
N MET A 85 -3.00 -5.80 -7.61
CA MET A 85 -2.62 -6.51 -6.38
C MET A 85 -3.59 -6.27 -5.22
N GLU A 86 -4.01 -5.03 -4.98
CA GLU A 86 -4.90 -4.68 -3.87
C GLU A 86 -6.31 -5.28 -4.02
N THR A 87 -6.79 -5.43 -5.26
CA THR A 87 -8.16 -5.92 -5.55
C THR A 87 -8.20 -7.36 -6.06
N GLY A 88 -7.19 -7.77 -6.83
CA GLY A 88 -7.22 -9.02 -7.58
C GLY A 88 -6.45 -10.17 -6.93
N HIS A 89 -5.57 -9.89 -5.96
CA HIS A 89 -4.67 -10.92 -5.47
C HIS A 89 -5.26 -11.75 -4.31
N PRO A 90 -5.48 -13.07 -4.47
CA PRO A 90 -6.11 -13.93 -3.45
C PRO A 90 -5.40 -13.92 -2.09
N ARG A 91 -4.07 -13.76 -2.09
CA ARG A 91 -3.23 -13.79 -0.88
C ARG A 91 -3.08 -12.44 -0.18
N MET A 92 -3.36 -11.34 -0.86
CA MET A 92 -3.20 -9.97 -0.33
C MET A 92 -4.55 -9.28 -0.13
N ARG A 93 -5.57 -10.09 0.20
CA ARG A 93 -6.94 -9.58 0.40
C ARG A 93 -7.04 -8.62 1.58
N ARG A 94 -6.13 -8.70 2.54
CA ARG A 94 -6.07 -7.77 3.67
C ARG A 94 -5.09 -6.64 3.35
N LYS A 95 -5.44 -5.43 3.78
CA LYS A 95 -4.64 -4.22 3.55
C LYS A 95 -3.24 -4.34 4.15
N GLU A 96 -3.14 -4.93 5.35
CA GLU A 96 -1.88 -5.17 6.03
C GLU A 96 -0.94 -6.09 5.25
N ASP A 97 -1.47 -7.08 4.53
CA ASP A 97 -0.66 -8.04 3.76
C ASP A 97 -0.05 -7.35 2.53
N PHE A 98 -0.82 -6.47 1.88
CA PHE A 98 -0.33 -5.68 0.74
C PHE A 98 0.72 -4.64 1.17
N ILE A 99 0.50 -3.94 2.28
CA ILE A 99 1.47 -2.99 2.85
C ILE A 99 2.76 -3.71 3.24
N TRP A 100 2.65 -4.89 3.87
CA TRP A 100 3.80 -5.69 4.24
C TRP A 100 4.58 -6.18 3.02
N TYR A 101 3.88 -6.65 1.98
CA TYR A 101 4.49 -6.98 0.69
C TYR A 101 5.29 -5.79 0.13
N LEU A 102 4.69 -4.58 0.08
CA LEU A 102 5.37 -3.38 -0.41
C LEU A 102 6.65 -3.08 0.38
N ILE A 103 6.58 -3.16 1.71
CA ILE A 103 7.75 -2.95 2.58
C ILE A 103 8.85 -3.97 2.27
N CYS A 104 8.50 -5.25 2.19
CA CYS A 104 9.47 -6.31 1.91
C CYS A 104 10.11 -6.17 0.53
N VAL A 105 9.31 -5.94 -0.51
CA VAL A 105 9.81 -5.79 -1.88
C VAL A 105 10.66 -4.53 -2.04
N CYS A 106 10.23 -3.39 -1.51
CA CYS A 106 11.06 -2.18 -1.51
C CYS A 106 12.37 -2.40 -0.73
N SER A 107 12.32 -3.10 0.41
CA SER A 107 13.53 -3.45 1.17
C SER A 107 14.47 -4.33 0.36
N PHE A 108 13.95 -5.34 -0.33
CA PHE A 108 14.74 -6.22 -1.20
C PHE A 108 15.39 -5.47 -2.36
N ILE A 109 14.66 -4.60 -3.05
CA ILE A 109 15.22 -3.77 -4.13
C ILE A 109 16.33 -2.86 -3.57
N ALA A 110 16.10 -2.21 -2.42
CA ALA A 110 17.08 -1.36 -1.76
C ALA A 110 18.34 -2.11 -1.32
N ILE A 111 18.19 -3.33 -0.79
CA ILE A 111 19.30 -4.20 -0.39
C ILE A 111 20.09 -4.63 -1.63
N ILE A 112 19.41 -5.08 -2.69
CA ILE A 112 20.06 -5.46 -3.95
C ILE A 112 20.85 -4.27 -4.51
N ASP A 113 20.25 -3.08 -4.55
CA ASP A 113 20.95 -1.88 -5.01
C ASP A 113 22.20 -1.57 -4.18
N TYR A 114 22.10 -1.61 -2.85
CA TYR A 114 23.22 -1.35 -1.95
C TYR A 114 24.38 -2.34 -2.15
N PHE A 115 24.10 -3.63 -2.32
CA PHE A 115 25.14 -4.66 -2.43
C PHE A 115 25.71 -4.80 -3.84
N VAL A 116 24.87 -4.73 -4.87
CA VAL A 116 25.31 -4.96 -6.25
C VAL A 116 25.95 -3.69 -6.82
N ALA A 117 25.44 -2.50 -6.47
CA ALA A 117 26.02 -1.19 -6.75
C ALA A 117 26.52 -0.99 -8.19
N ILE A 118 25.87 -1.60 -9.19
CA ILE A 118 26.26 -1.54 -10.61
C ILE A 118 26.32 -0.10 -11.10
N MET A 119 25.34 0.72 -10.69
CA MET A 119 25.24 2.12 -11.06
C MET A 119 24.43 2.90 -10.01
N PRO A 120 24.66 4.22 -9.88
CA PRO A 120 23.86 5.05 -8.99
C PRO A 120 22.47 5.30 -9.60
N PHE A 121 21.42 4.80 -8.95
CA PHE A 121 20.04 5.10 -9.31
C PHE A 121 19.50 6.28 -8.50
N PHE A 122 18.85 7.23 -9.17
CA PHE A 122 18.16 8.33 -8.49
C PHE A 122 16.77 7.95 -8.01
N ALA A 123 16.09 7.06 -8.72
CA ALA A 123 14.75 6.57 -8.38
C ALA A 123 14.66 5.06 -8.63
N LEU A 124 13.99 4.35 -7.73
CA LEU A 124 13.81 2.90 -7.76
C LEU A 124 12.41 2.47 -8.25
N THR A 125 11.60 3.45 -8.65
CA THR A 125 10.18 3.30 -9.03
C THR A 125 9.96 2.27 -10.12
N ARG A 126 10.77 2.26 -11.18
CA ARG A 126 10.60 1.30 -12.30
C ARG A 126 10.82 -0.14 -11.86
N GLY A 127 11.75 -0.37 -10.94
CA GLY A 127 11.96 -1.69 -10.34
C GLY A 127 10.76 -2.13 -9.50
N LEU A 128 10.18 -1.22 -8.72
CA LEU A 128 8.96 -1.49 -7.97
C LEU A 128 7.76 -1.80 -8.89
N ILE A 129 7.59 -1.06 -9.99
CA ILE A 129 6.53 -1.33 -10.98
C ILE A 129 6.69 -2.74 -11.54
N VAL A 130 7.90 -3.12 -11.98
CA VAL A 130 8.16 -4.47 -12.51
C VAL A 130 7.89 -5.54 -11.46
N ALA A 131 8.29 -5.30 -10.20
CA ALA A 131 8.06 -6.23 -9.09
C ALA A 131 6.56 -6.46 -8.84
N LEU A 132 5.79 -5.38 -8.75
CA LEU A 132 4.33 -5.41 -8.58
C LEU A 132 3.67 -6.15 -9.75
N THR A 133 4.05 -5.81 -10.98
CA THR A 133 3.52 -6.46 -12.18
C THR A 133 3.81 -7.95 -12.18
N TYR A 134 5.03 -8.36 -11.84
CA TYR A 134 5.39 -9.78 -11.77
C TYR A 134 4.51 -10.55 -10.79
N THR A 135 4.33 -10.04 -9.57
CA THR A 135 3.50 -10.70 -8.56
C THR A 135 2.02 -10.71 -8.94
N ALA A 136 1.53 -9.62 -9.56
CA ALA A 136 0.14 -9.52 -10.01
C ALA A 136 -0.20 -10.53 -11.12
N THR A 137 0.68 -10.68 -12.12
CA THR A 137 0.36 -11.44 -13.33
C THR A 137 0.74 -12.92 -13.26
N GLN A 138 1.59 -13.33 -12.32
CA GLN A 138 2.00 -14.74 -12.12
C GLN A 138 0.80 -15.70 -11.96
N GLN A 139 -0.28 -15.24 -11.32
CA GLN A 139 -1.47 -16.06 -11.06
C GLN A 139 -2.53 -15.98 -12.17
N GLN A 140 -2.31 -15.11 -13.17
CA GLN A 140 -3.22 -14.84 -14.28
C GLN A 140 -2.85 -15.68 -15.52
N GLN A 141 -2.55 -16.97 -15.33
CA GLN A 141 -2.20 -17.85 -16.44
C GLN A 141 -3.39 -18.00 -17.40
N GLY A 142 -3.13 -17.90 -18.71
CA GLY A 142 -4.16 -17.97 -19.74
C GLY A 142 -4.88 -16.65 -20.05
N LEU A 143 -4.64 -15.58 -19.28
CA LEU A 143 -5.17 -14.24 -19.58
C LEU A 143 -4.19 -13.44 -20.45
N GLN A 144 -4.74 -12.65 -21.37
CA GLN A 144 -3.99 -11.69 -22.18
C GLN A 144 -4.19 -10.28 -21.62
N VAL A 145 -3.09 -9.53 -21.54
CA VAL A 145 -3.06 -8.13 -21.10
C VAL A 145 -2.43 -7.28 -22.18
N ASN A 146 -2.96 -6.08 -22.41
CA ASN A 146 -2.40 -5.16 -23.36
C ASN A 146 -1.35 -4.29 -22.67
N TYR A 147 -0.10 -4.39 -23.11
CA TYR A 147 0.98 -3.48 -22.71
C TYR A 147 1.30 -2.56 -23.88
N MET A 148 1.05 -1.26 -23.73
CA MET A 148 1.31 -0.26 -24.76
C MET A 148 0.77 -0.66 -26.15
N PHE A 149 -0.50 -1.11 -26.16
CA PHE A 149 -1.25 -1.58 -27.34
C PHE A 149 -0.81 -2.94 -27.93
N VAL A 150 0.17 -3.61 -27.34
CA VAL A 150 0.58 -4.97 -27.74
C VAL A 150 -0.08 -6.01 -26.81
N PRO A 151 -0.88 -6.94 -27.33
CA PRO A 151 -1.44 -8.03 -26.53
C PRO A 151 -0.35 -9.03 -26.17
N LEU A 152 -0.18 -9.30 -24.89
CA LEU A 152 0.81 -10.23 -24.35
C LEU A 152 0.17 -11.14 -23.31
N PRO A 153 0.64 -12.39 -23.15
CA PRO A 153 0.24 -13.21 -22.01
C PRO A 153 0.61 -12.52 -20.70
N ALA A 154 -0.30 -12.51 -19.72
CA ALA A 154 -0.10 -11.78 -18.47
C ALA A 154 1.24 -12.14 -17.77
N PRO A 155 1.66 -13.42 -17.66
CA PRO A 155 2.92 -13.76 -17.02
C PRO A 155 4.17 -13.24 -17.76
N LEU A 156 4.07 -12.93 -19.06
CA LEU A 156 5.17 -12.37 -19.84
C LEU A 156 5.31 -10.86 -19.69
N MET A 157 4.29 -10.18 -19.15
CA MET A 157 4.27 -8.72 -19.00
C MET A 157 5.52 -8.14 -18.33
N PRO A 158 5.99 -8.58 -17.15
CA PRO A 158 7.15 -7.98 -16.49
C PRO A 158 8.44 -8.10 -17.33
N TYR A 159 8.61 -9.21 -18.05
CA TYR A 159 9.76 -9.42 -18.94
C TYR A 159 9.68 -8.52 -20.18
N ALA A 160 8.48 -8.36 -20.73
CA ALA A 160 8.26 -7.42 -21.84
C ALA A 160 8.54 -5.98 -21.42
N MET A 161 8.16 -5.56 -20.21
CA MET A 161 8.48 -4.24 -19.66
C MET A 161 10.00 -4.01 -19.60
N ILE A 162 10.76 -4.99 -19.09
CA ILE A 162 12.23 -4.94 -19.05
C ILE A 162 12.81 -4.86 -20.46
N GLY A 163 12.37 -5.71 -21.38
CA GLY A 163 12.89 -5.73 -22.76
C GLY A 163 12.58 -4.44 -23.53
N ILE A 164 11.36 -3.94 -23.41
CA ILE A 164 10.91 -2.71 -24.08
C ILE A 164 11.61 -1.48 -23.48
N SER A 165 11.99 -1.49 -22.20
CA SER A 165 12.70 -0.37 -21.58
C SER A 165 13.99 0.01 -22.32
N LEU A 166 14.69 -0.98 -22.91
CA LEU A 166 15.91 -0.77 -23.71
C LEU A 166 15.68 0.07 -24.97
N LEU A 167 14.44 0.22 -25.43
CA LEU A 167 14.08 1.02 -26.60
C LEU A 167 13.97 2.52 -26.29
N PHE A 168 13.97 2.90 -25.02
CA PHE A 168 13.81 4.29 -24.57
C PHE A 168 15.14 4.89 -24.10
N PRO A 169 15.27 6.24 -24.10
CA PRO A 169 16.43 6.91 -23.51
C PRO A 169 16.59 6.56 -22.03
N GLY A 170 17.81 6.17 -21.63
CA GLY A 170 18.07 5.66 -20.26
C GLY A 170 17.73 4.18 -20.07
N GLY A 171 17.32 3.48 -21.13
CA GLY A 171 16.82 2.10 -21.08
C GLY A 171 17.77 1.08 -20.44
N ILE A 172 19.08 1.28 -20.51
CA ILE A 172 20.03 0.38 -19.82
C ILE A 172 19.88 0.45 -18.29
N GLN A 173 19.63 1.64 -17.75
CA GLN A 173 19.40 1.82 -16.31
C GLN A 173 18.08 1.16 -15.92
N ASP A 174 17.05 1.36 -16.72
CA ASP A 174 15.73 0.77 -16.51
C ASP A 174 15.72 -0.74 -16.60
N PHE A 175 16.54 -1.28 -17.51
CA PHE A 175 16.74 -2.70 -17.64
C PHE A 175 17.29 -3.32 -16.36
N PHE A 176 18.38 -2.76 -15.81
CA PHE A 176 18.95 -3.26 -14.55
C PHE A 176 18.00 -3.05 -13.37
N LEU A 177 17.32 -1.92 -13.31
CA LEU A 177 16.37 -1.64 -12.24
C LEU A 177 15.14 -2.59 -12.31
N GLY A 178 14.70 -2.92 -13.52
CA GLY A 178 13.69 -3.93 -13.77
C GLY A 178 14.15 -5.33 -13.35
N LEU A 179 15.41 -5.69 -13.59
CA LEU A 179 15.99 -6.94 -13.08
C LEU A 179 16.01 -6.97 -11.54
N TYR A 180 16.37 -5.86 -10.88
CA TYR A 180 16.33 -5.78 -9.41
C TYR A 180 14.91 -5.99 -8.89
N GLY A 181 13.93 -5.36 -9.54
CA GLY A 181 12.51 -5.57 -9.25
C GLY A 181 12.06 -7.02 -9.43
N LEU A 182 12.45 -7.64 -10.55
CA LEU A 182 12.14 -9.03 -10.85
C LEU A 182 12.72 -9.98 -9.81
N VAL A 183 14.00 -9.81 -9.47
CA VAL A 183 14.68 -10.62 -8.45
C VAL A 183 14.04 -10.42 -7.08
N ALA A 184 13.71 -9.18 -6.70
CA ALA A 184 13.04 -8.88 -5.44
C ALA A 184 11.65 -9.54 -5.34
N ALA A 185 10.84 -9.48 -6.39
CA ALA A 185 9.53 -10.11 -6.44
C ALA A 185 9.65 -11.65 -6.42
N HIS A 186 10.64 -12.20 -7.11
CA HIS A 186 10.91 -13.64 -7.07
C HIS A 186 11.40 -14.10 -5.69
N MET A 187 12.21 -13.30 -5.02
CA MET A 187 12.66 -13.56 -3.65
C MET A 187 11.47 -13.57 -2.68
N TRP A 188 10.53 -12.63 -2.80
CA TRP A 188 9.28 -12.69 -2.06
C TRP A 188 8.50 -13.99 -2.30
N GLU A 189 8.27 -14.37 -3.56
CA GLU A 189 7.56 -15.61 -3.91
C GLU A 189 8.32 -16.84 -3.38
N PHE A 190 9.65 -16.82 -3.42
CA PHE A 190 10.48 -17.90 -2.90
C PHE A 190 10.29 -18.07 -1.39
N LEU A 191 10.43 -17.00 -0.61
CA LEU A 191 10.33 -17.05 0.86
C LEU A 191 8.91 -17.36 1.34
N THR A 192 7.88 -16.93 0.61
CA THR A 192 6.49 -17.06 1.04
C THR A 192 5.77 -18.29 0.51
N ARG A 193 6.20 -18.82 -0.64
CA ARG A 193 5.51 -19.94 -1.31
C ARG A 193 6.43 -21.11 -1.56
N ILE A 194 7.53 -20.91 -2.28
CA ILE A 194 8.35 -22.02 -2.78
C ILE A 194 9.05 -22.74 -1.62
N TYR A 195 9.64 -21.98 -0.71
CA TYR A 195 10.35 -22.53 0.44
C TYR A 195 9.42 -23.30 1.40
N PRO A 196 8.25 -22.77 1.82
CA PRO A 196 7.28 -23.55 2.61
C PRO A 196 6.78 -24.82 1.90
N GLN A 197 6.52 -24.75 0.59
CA GLN A 197 5.96 -25.87 -0.17
C GLN A 197 6.96 -27.00 -0.40
N LEU A 198 8.23 -26.69 -0.62
CA LEU A 198 9.28 -27.67 -0.89
C LEU A 198 10.01 -28.12 0.39
N GLY A 199 10.22 -27.21 1.34
CA GLY A 199 10.98 -27.45 2.56
C GLY A 199 10.13 -27.83 3.78
N GLY A 200 8.80 -27.82 3.68
CA GLY A 200 7.89 -28.11 4.79
C GLY A 200 7.93 -27.08 5.93
N GLY A 201 8.58 -25.93 5.71
CA GLY A 201 8.74 -24.86 6.71
C GLY A 201 7.55 -23.89 6.77
N PRO A 202 7.49 -23.03 7.81
CA PRO A 202 6.50 -21.97 7.89
C PRO A 202 6.77 -20.87 6.83
N ASN A 203 5.75 -20.06 6.53
CA ASN A 203 5.93 -18.86 5.73
C ASN A 203 6.84 -17.86 6.48
N ILE A 204 8.05 -17.63 5.95
CA ILE A 204 9.08 -16.82 6.60
C ILE A 204 8.66 -15.35 6.70
N LEU A 205 7.93 -14.83 5.71
CA LEU A 205 7.49 -13.44 5.65
C LEU A 205 6.00 -13.30 5.97
N GLN A 206 5.51 -14.08 6.93
CA GLN A 206 4.15 -13.90 7.44
C GLN A 206 3.97 -12.47 7.96
N THR A 207 2.84 -11.84 7.61
CA THR A 207 2.50 -10.49 8.05
C THR A 207 2.55 -10.41 9.57
N PRO A 208 3.42 -9.57 10.15
CA PRO A 208 3.57 -9.50 11.59
C PRO A 208 2.37 -8.81 12.24
N GLU A 209 1.99 -9.24 13.45
CA GLU A 209 0.81 -8.70 14.15
C GLU A 209 0.85 -7.18 14.37
N PHE A 210 2.05 -6.62 14.54
CA PHE A 210 2.18 -5.17 14.71
C PHE A 210 1.65 -4.41 13.50
N MET A 211 1.74 -4.97 12.29
CA MET A 211 1.24 -4.36 11.07
C MET A 211 -0.29 -4.27 11.11
N THR A 212 -0.95 -5.36 11.51
CA THR A 212 -2.40 -5.37 11.73
C THR A 212 -2.82 -4.35 12.78
N ARG A 213 -2.07 -4.22 13.89
CA ARG A 213 -2.34 -3.21 14.93
C ARG A 213 -2.18 -1.79 14.39
N LEU A 214 -1.14 -1.54 13.60
CA LEU A 214 -0.86 -0.24 13.00
C LEU A 214 -1.96 0.18 12.03
N VAL A 215 -2.33 -0.70 11.08
CA VAL A 215 -3.38 -0.43 10.10
C VAL A 215 -4.71 -0.15 10.80
N ARG A 216 -5.10 -0.96 11.78
CA ARG A 216 -6.32 -0.73 12.57
C ARG A 216 -6.28 0.59 13.34
N ALA A 217 -5.14 0.96 13.92
CA ALA A 217 -4.99 2.22 14.63
C ALA A 217 -5.13 3.43 13.69
N VAL A 218 -4.54 3.35 12.49
CA VAL A 218 -4.66 4.40 11.47
C VAL A 218 -6.10 4.51 10.97
N GLU A 219 -6.74 3.40 10.65
CA GLU A 219 -8.15 3.38 10.22
C GLU A 219 -9.08 3.94 11.30
N GLY A 220 -8.88 3.55 12.58
CA GLY A 220 -9.64 4.08 13.70
C GLY A 220 -9.48 5.59 13.86
N ARG A 221 -8.27 6.13 13.65
CA ARG A 221 -8.02 7.58 13.67
C ARG A 221 -8.72 8.30 12.52
N ILE A 222 -8.65 7.75 11.30
CA ILE A 222 -9.30 8.34 10.12
C ILE A 222 -10.83 8.37 10.33
N GLN A 223 -11.40 7.30 10.89
CA GLN A 223 -12.82 7.24 11.23
C GLN A 223 -13.21 8.23 12.34
N ALA A 224 -12.37 8.40 13.36
CA ALA A 224 -12.63 9.37 14.44
C ALA A 224 -12.62 10.82 13.92
N VAL A 225 -11.71 11.15 13.00
CA VAL A 225 -11.65 12.47 12.36
C VAL A 225 -12.85 12.69 11.43
N SER A 226 -13.25 11.69 10.65
CA SER A 226 -14.40 11.81 9.74
C SER A 226 -15.73 11.91 10.49
N HIS A 227 -15.90 11.21 11.62
CA HIS A 227 -17.10 11.32 12.46
C HIS A 227 -17.13 12.59 13.31
N SER A 228 -15.98 13.14 13.70
CA SER A 228 -15.90 14.46 14.36
C SER A 228 -16.33 15.60 13.43
N GLY A 229 -16.27 15.41 12.10
CA GLY A 229 -16.80 16.36 11.12
C GLY A 229 -18.33 16.32 10.95
N VAL A 230 -19.02 15.29 11.46
CA VAL A 230 -20.48 15.11 11.29
C VAL A 230 -21.27 15.53 12.54
N THR A 231 -20.61 15.80 13.67
CA THR A 231 -21.28 16.25 14.91
C THR A 231 -21.51 17.76 15.00
N GLY A 232 -21.29 18.51 13.91
CA GLY A 232 -21.58 19.95 13.84
C GLY A 232 -23.04 20.32 13.52
N ALA A 233 -23.92 19.35 13.18
CA ALA A 233 -25.31 19.64 12.85
C ALA A 233 -26.25 18.46 13.09
N SER A 234 -26.53 18.13 14.35
CA SER A 234 -27.83 17.54 14.70
C SER A 234 -28.20 17.97 16.11
N GLY A 235 -29.31 18.70 16.18
CA GLY A 235 -29.81 19.31 17.39
C GLY A 235 -30.07 18.28 18.49
N ASN A 236 -29.60 18.65 19.67
CA ASN A 236 -30.02 18.23 20.99
C ASN A 236 -31.45 17.64 21.05
N MET A 237 -31.56 16.31 21.11
CA MET A 237 -32.71 15.62 21.69
C MET A 237 -32.20 14.62 22.74
N PRO A 238 -32.38 14.88 24.04
CA PRO A 238 -32.12 13.89 25.06
C PRO A 238 -33.24 12.84 25.02
N SER A 239 -32.93 11.65 24.51
CA SER A 239 -33.74 10.46 24.73
C SER A 239 -33.53 10.01 26.18
N GLY A 240 -34.53 10.24 27.02
CA GLY A 240 -34.53 9.80 28.41
C GLY A 240 -34.60 8.28 28.51
N SER A 241 -33.54 7.65 29.02
CA SER A 241 -33.58 6.28 29.52
C SER A 241 -33.46 6.29 31.05
N SER A 242 -34.59 6.13 31.72
CA SER A 242 -34.63 5.85 33.15
C SER A 242 -34.40 4.36 33.39
N THR A 243 -33.17 3.97 33.69
CA THR A 243 -32.89 2.67 34.32
C THR A 243 -32.34 2.93 35.73
N GLY A 244 -33.25 2.82 36.70
CA GLY A 244 -32.94 2.93 38.11
C GLY A 244 -32.04 1.78 38.57
N VAL A 245 -30.84 2.12 39.04
CA VAL A 245 -29.95 1.21 39.75
C VAL A 245 -29.66 1.83 41.11
N SER A 246 -30.50 1.52 42.10
CA SER A 246 -30.26 1.86 43.49
C SER A 246 -29.26 0.88 44.10
N SER A 247 -27.97 1.19 43.97
CA SER A 247 -26.90 0.59 44.74
C SER A 247 -26.96 1.14 46.17
N GLY A 248 -27.32 0.31 47.14
CA GLY A 248 -27.38 0.66 48.56
C GLY A 248 -27.03 -0.54 49.43
N PRO A 249 -26.18 -0.38 50.47
CA PRO A 249 -25.59 -1.48 51.21
C PRO A 249 -26.50 -1.85 52.40
N LEU A 250 -27.55 -2.63 52.17
CA LEU A 250 -28.36 -3.14 53.27
C LEU A 250 -28.68 -4.64 53.10
N PRO A 251 -28.66 -5.44 54.18
CA PRO A 251 -28.79 -6.90 54.10
C PRO A 251 -30.21 -7.34 53.70
N ASP A 252 -30.30 -8.46 52.97
CA ASP A 252 -31.54 -9.01 52.38
C ASP A 252 -32.63 -9.42 53.37
N ALA A 253 -32.36 -9.42 54.68
CA ALA A 253 -33.29 -9.86 55.73
C ALA A 253 -34.54 -8.96 55.91
N TRP A 254 -34.53 -7.74 55.36
CA TRP A 254 -35.68 -6.81 55.43
C TRP A 254 -36.61 -6.84 54.21
N ARG A 255 -36.30 -7.63 53.17
CA ARG A 255 -37.04 -7.61 51.89
C ARG A 255 -38.31 -8.49 51.85
N THR A 256 -38.65 -9.18 52.94
CA THR A 256 -39.71 -10.21 52.94
C THR A 256 -41.10 -9.74 53.41
N ARG A 257 -41.34 -8.43 53.63
CA ARG A 257 -42.70 -7.95 53.92
C ARG A 257 -43.44 -7.52 52.65
N GLY A 258 -44.27 -8.46 52.19
CA GLY A 258 -45.26 -8.45 51.10
C GLY A 258 -45.64 -7.10 50.45
N ALA A 259 -45.37 -7.01 49.15
CA ALA A 259 -45.99 -6.01 48.29
C ALA A 259 -47.47 -6.39 48.06
N GLY A 260 -48.37 -5.63 48.69
CA GLY A 260 -49.82 -5.78 48.54
C GLY A 260 -50.28 -5.50 47.11
N ARG A 261 -51.05 -6.42 46.54
CA ARG A 261 -51.67 -6.32 45.22
C ARG A 261 -53.01 -5.59 45.36
N ARG A 262 -53.16 -4.42 44.73
CA ARG A 262 -54.46 -3.76 44.56
C ARG A 262 -55.05 -4.16 43.22
N LEU A 263 -56.29 -4.66 43.25
CA LEU A 263 -57.15 -4.82 42.08
C LEU A 263 -57.84 -3.46 41.84
N GLY A 264 -57.73 -2.98 40.62
CA GLY A 264 -58.39 -1.81 40.05
C GLY A 264 -58.18 -1.85 38.56
#